data_AF-A0A392PYX5-F1
#
_entry.id   AF-A0A392PYX5-F1
#
_cell.length_a   1.000
_cell.length_b   1.000
_cell.length_c   1.000
_cell.angle_alpha   90.00
_cell.angle_beta   90.00
_cell.angle_gamma   90.00
#
_symmetry.space_group_name_H-M   'P 1'
#
loop_
_entity.id
_entity.type
_entity.pdbx_description
1 polymer ?
#
loop_
_entity_poly.entity_id
_entity_poly.type
_entity_poly.pdbx_seq_one_letter_code
_entity_poly.pdbx_strand_id
1 'polypeptide(L)'
;IAGLEEKLKTVEATAITEEEKAMDPDGAYAGFSRVDFVRTVLDWKGSVVEVSSGQFRNVVAQIKLLNPNVELNLSGLDEEKEVRDGQIASPPDSGN
;
A
#
# COMPACT_ATOMS: atom_id res chain seq x y z
N ILE A 1 -13.11 8.11 42.48
CA ILE A 1 -12.05 8.16 41.45
C ILE A 1 -11.94 6.80 40.75
N ALA A 2 -11.64 5.70 41.46
CA ALA A 2 -11.56 4.36 40.87
C ALA A 2 -12.80 3.91 40.05
N GLY A 3 -14.03 4.14 40.54
CA GLY A 3 -15.24 3.77 39.80
C GLY A 3 -15.56 4.63 38.56
N LEU A 4 -14.91 5.78 38.39
CA LEU A 4 -15.01 6.58 37.16
C LEU A 4 -14.01 6.10 36.11
N GLU A 5 -12.81 5.70 36.54
CA GLU A 5 -11.79 5.12 35.67
C GLU A 5 -12.22 3.76 35.10
N GLU A 6 -12.87 2.92 35.91
CA GLU A 6 -13.45 1.66 35.45
C GLU A 6 -14.52 1.89 34.38
N LYS A 7 -15.45 2.83 34.62
CA LYS A 7 -16.49 3.20 33.64
C LYS A 7 -15.89 3.76 32.36
N LEU A 8 -14.85 4.59 32.46
CA LEU A 8 -14.17 5.15 31.29
C LEU A 8 -13.54 4.04 30.44
N LYS A 9 -12.85 3.08 31.08
CA LYS A 9 -12.27 1.91 30.41
C LYS A 9 -13.33 1.04 29.73
N THR A 10 -14.47 0.82 30.38
CA THR A 10 -15.58 0.06 29.78
C THR A 10 -16.15 0.79 28.56
N VAL A 11 -16.37 2.10 28.67
CA VAL A 11 -16.90 2.93 27.56
C VAL A 11 -15.92 2.94 26.38
N GLU A 12 -14.63 3.12 26.65
CA GLU A 12 -13.57 3.09 25.63
C GLU A 12 -13.50 1.72 24.95
N ALA A 13 -13.54 0.62 25.71
CA ALA A 13 -13.56 -0.72 25.15
C ALA A 13 -14.78 -0.96 24.25
N THR A 14 -15.98 -0.53 24.66
CA THR A 14 -17.19 -0.62 23.82
C THR A 14 -17.13 0.26 22.58
N ALA A 15 -16.57 1.46 22.67
CA ALA A 15 -16.44 2.35 21.51
C ALA A 15 -15.53 1.73 20.44
N ILE A 16 -14.38 1.18 20.86
CA ILE A 16 -13.47 0.45 19.98
C ILE A 16 -14.17 -0.73 19.30
N THR A 17 -15.02 -1.48 20.03
CA THR A 17 -15.71 -2.64 19.44
C THR A 17 -16.77 -2.26 18.41
N GLU A 18 -17.45 -1.13 18.59
CA GLU A 18 -18.46 -0.67 17.62
C GLU A 18 -17.80 -0.07 16.36
N GLU A 19 -16.70 0.66 16.53
CA GLU A 19 -15.88 1.15 15.42
C GLU A 19 -15.25 -0.02 14.64
N GLU A 20 -14.74 -1.03 15.33
CA GLU A 20 -14.21 -2.26 14.73
C GLU A 20 -15.29 -2.99 13.92
N LYS A 21 -16.50 -3.18 14.47
CA LYS A 21 -17.62 -3.79 13.73
C LYS A 21 -18.03 -2.98 12.50
N ALA A 22 -17.90 -1.66 12.53
CA ALA A 22 -18.21 -0.82 11.38
C ALA A 22 -17.15 -0.93 10.27
N MET A 23 -15.88 -1.08 10.63
CA MET A 23 -14.76 -1.23 9.69
C MET A 23 -14.57 -2.67 9.21
N ASP A 24 -14.94 -3.65 10.02
CA ASP A 24 -14.84 -5.09 9.76
C ASP A 24 -16.18 -5.80 10.06
N PRO A 25 -17.20 -5.58 9.22
CA PRO A 25 -18.53 -6.15 9.44
C PRO A 25 -18.55 -7.68 9.37
N ASP A 26 -17.59 -8.28 8.66
CA ASP A 26 -17.46 -9.73 8.53
C ASP A 26 -16.60 -10.37 9.65
N GLY A 27 -15.99 -9.54 10.51
CA GLY A 27 -15.15 -9.99 11.62
C GLY A 27 -13.87 -10.70 11.16
N ALA A 28 -13.36 -10.38 9.97
CA ALA A 28 -12.14 -10.97 9.41
C ALA A 28 -10.90 -10.73 10.28
N TYR A 29 -10.91 -9.65 11.07
CA TYR A 29 -9.83 -9.22 11.95
C TYR A 29 -10.15 -9.40 13.44
N ALA A 30 -11.31 -9.97 13.77
CA ALA A 30 -11.69 -10.21 15.16
C ALA A 30 -10.66 -11.12 15.86
N GLY A 31 -10.00 -10.59 16.90
CA GLY A 31 -8.96 -11.32 17.64
C GLY A 31 -7.63 -11.45 16.90
N PHE A 32 -7.38 -10.66 15.85
CA PHE A 32 -6.08 -10.61 15.18
C PHE A 32 -4.97 -10.29 16.18
N SER A 33 -3.94 -11.14 16.22
CA SER A 33 -2.75 -10.80 16.98
C SER A 33 -1.95 -9.70 16.29
N ARG A 34 -1.10 -9.00 17.05
CA ARG A 34 -0.14 -8.05 16.47
C ARG A 34 0.77 -8.70 15.43
N VAL A 35 1.09 -9.99 15.58
CA VAL A 35 1.91 -10.74 14.64
C VAL A 35 1.16 -11.01 13.34
N ASP A 36 -0.12 -11.39 13.43
CA ASP A 36 -0.97 -11.62 12.26
C ASP A 36 -1.15 -10.34 11.44
N PHE A 37 -1.37 -9.20 12.13
CA PHE A 37 -1.43 -7.89 11.46
C PHE A 37 -0.13 -7.57 10.70
N VAL A 38 1.04 -7.71 11.36
CA VAL A 38 2.34 -7.46 10.72
C VAL A 38 2.55 -8.36 9.50
N ARG A 39 2.17 -9.63 9.60
CA ARG A 39 2.26 -10.58 8.48
C ARG A 39 1.38 -10.15 7.32
N THR A 40 0.10 -9.83 7.55
CA THR A 40 -0.82 -9.38 6.50
C THR A 40 -0.32 -8.12 5.79
N VAL A 41 0.24 -7.16 6.54
CA VAL A 41 0.84 -5.96 5.95
C VAL A 41 2.06 -6.29 5.08
N LEU A 42 2.92 -7.20 5.52
CA LEU A 42 4.10 -7.63 4.75
C LEU A 42 3.70 -8.41 3.49
N ASP A 43 2.72 -9.32 3.58
CA ASP A 43 2.21 -10.08 2.45
C ASP A 43 1.55 -9.15 1.42
N TRP A 44 0.74 -8.19 1.88
CA TRP A 44 0.15 -7.15 1.02
C TRP A 44 1.23 -6.29 0.35
N LYS A 45 2.23 -5.83 1.11
CA LYS A 45 3.34 -5.03 0.57
C LYS A 45 4.13 -5.81 -0.49
N GLY A 46 4.42 -7.09 -0.23
CA GLY A 46 5.08 -7.96 -1.20
C GLY A 46 4.26 -8.12 -2.48
N SER A 47 2.95 -8.36 -2.34
CA SER A 47 2.03 -8.52 -3.46
C SER A 47 1.91 -7.25 -4.31
N VAL A 48 1.76 -6.07 -3.70
CA VAL A 48 1.61 -4.81 -4.44
C VAL A 48 2.90 -4.45 -5.19
N VAL A 49 4.06 -4.60 -4.55
CA VAL A 49 5.36 -4.31 -5.18
C VAL A 49 5.62 -5.25 -6.35
N GLU A 50 5.33 -6.55 -6.21
CA GLU A 50 5.54 -7.53 -7.28
C GLU A 50 4.60 -7.27 -8.47
N VAL A 51 3.32 -6.97 -8.20
CA VAL A 51 2.32 -6.67 -9.24
C VAL A 51 2.69 -5.39 -9.99
N SER A 52 3.05 -4.32 -9.29
CA SER A 52 3.48 -3.06 -9.91
C SER A 52 4.67 -3.27 -10.83
N SER A 53 5.68 -4.02 -10.37
CA SER A 53 6.88 -4.25 -11.19
C SER A 53 6.61 -5.14 -12.40
N GLY A 54 5.70 -6.12 -12.25
CA GLY A 54 5.19 -6.90 -13.38
C GLY A 54 4.50 -6.02 -14.42
N GLN A 55 3.64 -5.09 -13.99
CA GLN A 55 2.92 -4.17 -14.87
C GLN A 55 3.87 -3.22 -15.61
N PHE A 56 4.84 -2.63 -14.92
CA PHE A 56 5.85 -1.77 -15.53
C PHE A 56 6.62 -2.50 -16.64
N ARG A 57 7.14 -3.70 -16.33
CA ARG A 57 7.87 -4.53 -17.30
C ARG A 57 6.99 -4.91 -18.50
N ASN A 58 5.72 -5.23 -18.25
CA ASN A 58 4.75 -5.56 -19.30
C ASN A 58 4.52 -4.35 -20.24
N VAL A 59 4.35 -3.15 -19.69
CA VAL A 59 4.21 -1.93 -20.51
C VAL A 59 5.46 -1.70 -21.36
N VAL A 60 6.66 -1.82 -20.79
CA VAL A 60 7.91 -1.70 -21.56
C VAL A 60 7.98 -2.74 -22.70
N ALA A 61 7.57 -3.98 -22.44
CA ALA A 61 7.51 -5.03 -23.46
C ALA A 61 6.50 -4.71 -24.57
N GLN A 62 5.31 -4.20 -24.23
CA GLN A 62 4.30 -3.79 -25.19
C GLN A 62 4.78 -2.62 -26.05
N ILE A 63 5.44 -1.61 -25.48
CA ILE A 63 5.98 -0.47 -26.23
C ILE A 63 7.03 -0.96 -27.23
N LYS A 64 7.93 -1.87 -26.85
CA LYS A 64 8.89 -2.48 -27.77
C LYS A 64 8.20 -3.22 -28.92
N LEU A 65 7.18 -4.01 -28.60
CA LEU A 65 6.43 -4.81 -29.58
C LEU A 65 5.70 -3.92 -30.60
N LEU A 66 5.10 -2.81 -30.15
CA LEU A 66 4.32 -1.91 -30.99
C LEU A 66 5.18 -0.99 -31.87
N ASN A 67 6.48 -0.85 -31.56
CA ASN A 67 7.40 0.03 -32.28
C ASN A 67 8.59 -0.74 -32.87
N PRO A 68 8.37 -1.74 -33.74
CA PRO A 68 9.43 -2.66 -34.19
C PRO A 68 10.50 -2.01 -35.07
N ASN A 69 10.19 -0.86 -35.68
CA ASN A 69 11.08 -0.14 -36.58
C ASN A 69 11.74 1.09 -35.93
N VAL A 70 11.54 1.29 -34.63
CA VAL A 70 12.09 2.42 -33.88
C VAL A 70 13.05 1.87 -32.83
N GLU A 71 14.29 2.36 -32.84
CA GLU A 71 15.22 2.08 -31.76
C GLU A 71 14.84 2.94 -30.53
N LEU A 72 14.23 2.30 -29.54
CA LEU A 72 13.82 2.95 -28.30
C LEU A 72 15.01 3.09 -27.35
N ASN A 73 15.26 4.30 -26.87
CA ASN A 73 16.17 4.51 -25.76
C ASN A 73 15.45 4.19 -24.45
N LEU A 74 15.96 3.19 -23.73
CA LEU A 74 15.39 2.69 -22.47
C LEU A 74 16.32 2.96 -21.28
N SER A 75 17.45 3.65 -21.50
CA SER A 75 18.39 3.98 -20.45
C SER A 75 17.73 4.89 -19.42
N GLY A 76 17.87 4.52 -18.15
CA GLY A 76 17.31 5.29 -17.03
C GLY A 76 15.83 5.05 -16.76
N LEU A 77 15.15 4.15 -17.48
CA LEU A 77 13.80 3.72 -17.11
C LEU A 77 13.80 3.11 -15.71
N ASP A 78 12.90 3.60 -14.88
CA ASP A 78 12.79 3.24 -13.48
C ASP A 78 11.31 3.40 -13.07
N GLU A 79 10.78 2.34 -12.46
CA GLU A 79 9.39 2.23 -12.05
C GLU A 79 9.00 3.25 -10.98
N GLU A 80 9.95 3.68 -10.16
CA GLU A 80 9.72 4.62 -9.05
C GLU A 80 9.93 6.08 -9.45
N LYS A 81 10.25 6.35 -10.72
CA LYS A 81 10.53 7.69 -11.24
C LYS A 81 9.38 8.23 -12.07
N GLU A 82 9.34 9.55 -12.18
CA GLU A 82 8.41 10.25 -13.04
C GLU A 82 9.13 11.09 -14.09
N VAL A 83 8.42 11.43 -15.16
CA VAL A 83 8.91 12.39 -16.15
C VAL A 83 8.51 13.79 -15.69
N ARG A 84 9.50 14.61 -15.32
CA ARG A 84 9.33 16.02 -14.95
C ARG A 84 10.27 16.87 -15.81
N ASP A 85 9.73 17.90 -16.46
CA ASP A 85 10.49 18.79 -17.35
C ASP A 85 11.29 18.05 -18.44
N GLY A 86 10.75 16.92 -18.93
CA GLY A 86 11.39 16.08 -19.95
C GLY A 86 12.53 15.19 -19.44
N GLN A 87 12.76 15.13 -18.12
CA GLN A 87 13.77 14.28 -17.49
C GLN A 87 13.12 13.24 -16.58
N ILE A 88 13.77 12.08 -16.47
CA ILE A 88 13.38 11.06 -15.49
C ILE A 88 13.95 11.50 -14.13
N ALA A 89 13.08 11.75 -13.16
CA ALA A 89 13.44 12.28 -11.85
C ALA A 89 12.70 11.54 -10.73
N SER A 90 13.27 11.60 -9.51
CA SER A 90 12.52 11.15 -8.33
C SER A 90 11.27 12.02 -8.15
N PRO A 91 10.14 11.41 -7.76
CA PRO A 91 8.99 12.16 -7.25
C PRO A 91 9.44 13.11 -6.14
N PRO A 92 8.79 14.27 -5.96
CA PRO A 92 9.13 15.15 -4.87
C PRO A 92 8.81 14.45 -3.56
N ASP A 93 9.60 14.69 -2.52
CA ASP A 93 9.26 14.18 -1.19
C ASP A 93 7.86 14.68 -0.84
N SER A 94 6.92 13.75 -0.68
CA SER A 94 5.60 14.05 -0.13
C SER A 94 5.81 14.33 1.35
N GLY A 95 6.29 15.52 1.68
CA GLY A 95 6.63 15.93 3.05
C GLY A 95 5.50 15.55 4.01
N ASN A 96 5.79 14.59 4.87
CA ASN A 96 5.02 14.19 6.04
C ASN A 96 5.88 14.41 7.28
#